data_AF-A0A0W0FG13-F1
#
_entry.id   AF-A0A0W0FG13-F1
#
_cell.length_a   1.000
_cell.length_b   1.000
_cell.length_c   1.000
_cell.angle_alpha   90.00
_cell.angle_beta   90.00
_cell.angle_gamma   90.00
#
_symmetry.space_group_name_H-M   'P 1'
#
loop_
_entity.id
_entity.type
_entity.pdbx_description
1 polymer ?
#
loop_
_entity_poly.entity_id
_entity_poly.type
_entity_poly.pdbx_seq_one_letter_code
_entity_poly.pdbx_strand_id
1 'polypeptide(L)'
;MSIPGNFDGTNQQQSQFVPPGWVPSTEHPNPPAVSWTDLYSIYQTVSQLGATLGTMQQTQGATLQSLNAITAHLTQLRVPDEGPKGVPKFKEPNVFNGKASLVTQFLQDIRNAIQLSRRSLVSDHDKCLYFSTYLGSGAPKEWYNSIELNNKELLNDFGKFTESFKKHFGDSNIVATAQNKLDEL
;
A
#
# COMPACT_ATOMS: atom_id res chain seq x y z
N MET A 1 58.39 1.83 -3.93
CA MET A 1 58.27 0.37 -4.13
C MET A 1 59.63 -0.23 -3.83
N SER A 2 59.78 -0.89 -2.68
CA SER A 2 60.96 -1.70 -2.36
C SER A 2 60.49 -2.95 -1.63
N ILE A 3 60.78 -4.11 -2.20
CA ILE A 3 60.46 -5.45 -1.67
C ILE A 3 61.46 -5.77 -0.53
N PRO A 4 61.03 -6.42 0.57
CA PRO A 4 61.86 -6.56 1.77
C PRO A 4 62.87 -7.69 1.65
N GLY A 5 63.98 -7.52 2.38
CA GLY A 5 65.06 -8.50 2.52
C GLY A 5 64.62 -9.78 3.21
N ASN A 6 65.27 -10.85 2.75
CA ASN A 6 65.15 -12.25 3.14
C ASN A 6 65.17 -12.46 4.67
N PHE A 7 64.06 -12.92 5.26
CA PHE A 7 64.01 -13.39 6.65
C PHE A 7 64.34 -14.89 6.68
N ASP A 8 65.54 -15.22 7.16
CA ASP A 8 65.99 -16.59 7.38
C ASP A 8 65.30 -17.18 8.61
N GLY A 9 64.67 -18.34 8.44
CA GLY A 9 63.71 -18.92 9.37
C GLY A 9 64.32 -19.83 10.43
N THR A 10 65.14 -19.31 11.36
CA THR A 10 65.61 -20.11 12.52
C THR A 10 65.85 -19.33 13.82
N ASN A 11 65.38 -18.09 13.96
CA ASN A 11 65.45 -17.39 15.25
C ASN A 11 64.12 -16.71 15.57
N GLN A 12 63.18 -17.47 16.15
CA GLN A 12 62.09 -16.86 16.92
C GLN A 12 62.64 -16.34 18.25
N GLN A 13 63.49 -15.31 18.19
CA GLN A 13 63.60 -14.41 19.32
C GLN A 13 62.25 -13.68 19.37
N GLN A 14 61.43 -14.00 20.38
CA GLN A 14 60.37 -13.11 20.82
C GLN A 14 61.03 -11.76 21.12
N SER A 15 61.05 -10.85 20.15
CA SER A 15 61.54 -9.50 20.35
C SER A 15 60.58 -8.82 21.32
N GLN A 16 60.94 -8.83 22.60
CA GLN A 16 60.15 -8.25 23.67
C GLN A 16 60.11 -6.73 23.45
N PHE A 17 59.01 -6.24 22.89
CA PHE A 17 58.81 -4.81 22.71
C PHE A 17 58.63 -4.16 24.09
N VAL A 18 59.61 -3.36 24.52
CA VAL A 18 59.54 -2.60 25.77
C VAL A 18 59.03 -1.19 25.45
N PRO A 19 57.85 -0.78 25.95
CA PRO A 19 57.33 0.56 25.72
C PRO A 19 58.27 1.64 26.29
N PRO A 20 58.41 2.80 25.65
CA PRO A 20 59.17 3.92 26.21
C PRO A 20 58.57 4.34 27.56
N GLY A 21 59.37 4.31 28.62
CA GLY A 21 58.94 4.65 29.98
C GLY A 21 58.38 3.49 30.82
N TRP A 22 58.47 2.25 30.32
CA TRP A 22 58.12 1.08 31.13
C TRP A 22 59.11 0.88 32.29
N VAL A 23 58.58 0.72 33.50
CA VAL A 23 59.33 0.40 34.72
C VAL A 23 58.75 -0.87 35.35
N PRO A 24 59.58 -1.84 35.78
CA PRO A 24 59.11 -3.03 36.47
C PRO A 24 58.38 -2.68 37.78
N SER A 25 57.28 -3.37 38.05
CA SER A 25 56.54 -3.27 39.31
C SER A 25 56.39 -4.65 39.95
N THR A 26 56.09 -4.70 41.25
CA THR A 26 55.86 -5.96 41.98
C THR A 26 54.78 -6.85 41.36
N GLU A 27 53.80 -6.26 40.68
CA GLU A 27 52.73 -6.97 39.98
C GLU A 27 53.09 -7.35 38.53
N HIS A 28 54.04 -6.65 37.91
CA HIS A 28 54.48 -6.86 36.53
C HIS A 28 56.00 -6.82 36.44
N PRO A 29 56.68 -7.91 36.85
CA PRO A 29 58.14 -7.95 36.93
C PRO A 29 58.83 -8.00 35.56
N ASN A 30 58.11 -8.42 34.50
CA ASN A 30 58.62 -8.55 33.14
C ASN A 30 57.84 -7.66 32.17
N PRO A 31 58.50 -7.09 31.14
CA PRO A 31 57.80 -6.31 30.14
C PRO A 31 56.85 -7.22 29.35
N PRO A 32 55.69 -6.68 28.91
CA PRO A 32 54.72 -7.47 28.16
C PRO A 32 55.38 -8.06 26.91
N ALA A 33 55.31 -9.38 26.77
CA ALA A 33 55.75 -10.05 25.57
C ALA A 33 54.72 -9.78 24.46
N VAL A 34 54.98 -8.77 23.64
CA VAL A 34 54.21 -8.51 22.42
C VAL A 34 54.91 -9.21 21.27
N SER A 35 54.21 -10.11 20.59
CA SER A 35 54.72 -10.78 19.40
C SER A 35 54.49 -9.94 18.14
N TRP A 36 55.27 -10.18 17.08
CA TRP A 36 55.02 -9.59 15.76
C TRP A 36 53.63 -9.93 15.20
N THR A 37 53.11 -11.10 15.55
CA THR A 37 51.74 -11.51 15.22
C THR A 37 50.69 -10.66 15.93
N ASP A 38 50.94 -10.22 17.16
CA ASP A 38 50.04 -9.30 17.88
C ASP A 38 50.02 -7.92 17.21
N LEU A 39 51.20 -7.39 16.85
CA LEU A 39 51.32 -6.11 16.15
C LEU A 39 50.64 -6.14 14.78
N TYR A 40 50.83 -7.22 14.01
CA TYR A 40 50.19 -7.39 12.71
C TYR A 40 48.67 -7.47 12.84
N SER A 41 48.17 -8.20 13.85
CA SER A 41 46.74 -8.32 14.12
C SER A 41 46.10 -6.97 14.50
N ILE A 42 46.81 -6.15 15.28
CA ILE A 42 46.39 -4.79 15.63
C ILE A 42 46.30 -3.92 14.37
N TYR A 43 47.31 -3.94 13.51
CA TYR A 43 47.32 -3.18 12.26
C TYR A 43 46.15 -3.56 11.34
N GLN A 44 45.88 -4.85 11.18
CA GLN A 44 44.76 -5.33 10.37
C GLN A 44 43.42 -4.88 10.96
N THR A 45 43.26 -4.97 12.28
CA THR A 45 42.04 -4.54 12.97
C THR A 45 41.79 -3.04 12.78
N VAL A 46 42.82 -2.21 12.97
CA VAL A 46 42.71 -0.75 12.77
C VAL A 46 42.38 -0.42 11.32
N SER A 47 42.98 -1.13 10.36
CA SER A 47 42.73 -0.94 8.92
C SER A 47 41.28 -1.29 8.54
N GLN A 48 40.77 -2.41 9.06
CA GLN A 48 39.38 -2.85 8.84
C GLN A 48 38.37 -1.90 9.49
N LEU A 49 38.65 -1.41 10.70
CA LEU A 49 37.83 -0.40 11.37
C LEU A 49 37.75 0.89 10.56
N GLY A 50 38.88 1.36 10.01
CA GLY A 50 38.91 2.53 9.14
C GLY A 50 38.08 2.33 7.87
N ALA A 51 38.21 1.18 7.21
CA ALA A 51 37.42 0.84 6.03
C ALA A 51 35.91 0.77 6.36
N THR A 52 35.55 0.15 7.48
CA THR A 52 34.14 0.02 7.92
C THR A 52 33.54 1.37 8.30
N LEU A 53 34.31 2.25 8.95
CA LEU A 53 33.84 3.60 9.27
C LEU A 53 33.59 4.41 8.00
N GLY A 54 34.47 4.29 7.00
CA GLY A 54 34.31 4.93 5.70
C GLY A 54 33.07 4.45 4.94
N THR A 55 32.82 3.14 4.90
CA THR A 55 31.63 2.59 4.24
C THR A 55 30.34 2.96 4.97
N MET A 56 30.34 3.00 6.31
CA MET A 56 29.19 3.46 7.08
C MET A 56 28.87 4.94 6.81
N GLN A 57 29.88 5.80 6.76
CA GLN A 57 29.68 7.23 6.46
C GLN A 57 29.14 7.44 5.02
N GLN A 58 29.67 6.69 4.05
CA GLN A 58 29.18 6.73 2.68
C GLN A 58 27.74 6.21 2.56
N THR A 59 27.42 5.11 3.25
CA THR A 59 26.08 4.50 3.23
C THR A 59 25.04 5.46 3.82
N GLN A 60 25.37 6.16 4.90
CA GLN A 60 24.50 7.19 5.47
C GLN A 60 24.26 8.35 4.50
N GLY A 61 25.32 8.85 3.83
CA GLY A 61 25.18 9.89 2.82
C GLY A 61 24.30 9.47 1.62
N ALA A 62 24.53 8.26 1.09
CA ALA A 62 23.72 7.70 0.01
C ALA A 62 22.26 7.47 0.43
N THR A 63 22.03 7.08 1.68
CA THR A 63 20.68 6.90 2.24
C THR A 63 19.95 8.24 2.36
N LEU A 64 20.62 9.30 2.82
CA LEU A 64 20.01 10.64 2.86
C LEU A 64 19.72 11.17 1.46
N GLN A 65 20.59 10.91 0.48
CA GLN A 65 20.36 11.28 -0.91
C GLN A 65 19.18 10.53 -1.51
N SER A 66 19.05 9.22 -1.27
CA SER A 66 17.92 8.44 -1.77
C SER A 66 16.59 8.89 -1.14
N LEU A 67 16.57 9.21 0.15
CA LEU A 67 15.40 9.77 0.83
C LEU A 67 15.00 11.14 0.26
N ASN A 68 15.97 12.01 -0.03
CA ASN A 68 15.71 13.30 -0.68
C ASN A 68 15.21 13.12 -2.12
N ALA A 69 15.75 12.18 -2.88
CA ALA A 69 15.28 11.86 -4.22
C ALA A 69 13.83 11.35 -4.21
N ILE A 70 13.49 10.44 -3.29
CA ILE A 70 12.12 9.96 -3.09
C ILE A 70 11.19 11.12 -2.73
N THR A 71 11.61 12.00 -1.82
CA THR A 71 10.84 13.19 -1.43
C THR A 71 10.61 14.11 -2.63
N ALA A 72 11.63 14.36 -3.46
CA ALA A 72 11.50 15.18 -4.66
C ALA A 72 10.56 14.54 -5.70
N HIS A 73 10.65 13.23 -5.90
CA HIS A 73 9.73 12.50 -6.79
C HIS A 73 8.28 12.54 -6.28
N LEU A 74 8.04 12.32 -4.99
CA LEU A 74 6.72 12.44 -4.38
C LEU A 74 6.17 13.87 -4.51
N THR A 75 7.03 14.88 -4.41
CA THR A 75 6.64 16.29 -4.61
C THR A 75 6.28 16.58 -6.06
N GLN A 76 6.97 15.99 -7.03
CA GLN A 76 6.63 16.11 -8.46
C GLN A 76 5.35 15.34 -8.84
N LEU A 77 5.05 14.24 -8.14
CA LEU A 77 3.78 13.53 -8.26
C LEU A 77 2.61 14.31 -7.64
N ARG A 78 2.89 15.28 -6.76
CA ARG A 78 1.90 16.23 -6.30
C ARG A 78 1.65 17.25 -7.40
N VAL A 79 0.67 16.95 -8.24
CA VAL A 79 0.04 17.94 -9.11
C VAL A 79 -0.30 19.16 -8.23
N PRO A 80 0.14 20.38 -8.56
CA PRO A 80 -0.38 21.58 -7.91
C PRO A 80 -1.90 21.51 -7.95
N ASP A 81 -2.55 21.75 -6.82
CA ASP A 81 -4.00 21.82 -6.71
C ASP A 81 -4.52 23.08 -7.43
N GLU A 82 -4.28 23.17 -8.74
CA GLU A 82 -5.27 23.69 -9.64
C GLU A 82 -6.33 22.59 -9.71
N GLY A 83 -7.27 22.62 -8.75
CA GLY A 83 -8.33 21.62 -8.66
C GLY A 83 -8.92 21.31 -10.04
N PRO A 84 -9.31 20.06 -10.33
CA PRO A 84 -9.58 19.69 -11.71
C PRO A 84 -10.73 20.53 -12.24
N LYS A 85 -10.43 21.41 -13.20
CA LYS A 85 -11.45 22.00 -14.08
C LYS A 85 -12.06 20.85 -14.87
N GLY A 86 -13.14 20.30 -14.32
CA GLY A 86 -13.98 19.30 -14.97
C GLY A 86 -13.70 17.85 -14.58
N VAL A 87 -13.67 17.50 -13.29
CA VAL A 87 -14.11 16.13 -12.94
C VAL A 87 -15.57 16.04 -13.37
N PRO A 88 -15.96 15.11 -14.26
CA PRO A 88 -17.37 14.88 -14.55
C PRO A 88 -18.07 14.56 -13.23
N LYS A 89 -18.86 15.49 -12.71
CA LYS A 89 -19.73 15.22 -11.56
C LYS A 89 -20.81 14.29 -12.06
N PHE A 90 -20.59 12.99 -11.84
CA PHE A 90 -21.61 12.02 -12.21
C PHE A 90 -22.79 12.17 -11.27
N LYS A 91 -23.99 12.19 -11.83
CA LYS A 91 -25.22 12.32 -11.06
C LYS A 91 -25.41 11.06 -10.24
N GLU A 92 -25.49 11.21 -8.92
CA GLU A 92 -25.83 10.09 -8.05
C GLU A 92 -27.28 9.62 -8.28
N PRO A 93 -27.55 8.31 -8.15
CA PRO A 93 -28.91 7.80 -8.19
C PRO A 93 -29.80 8.47 -7.13
N ASN A 94 -31.07 8.70 -7.48
CA ASN A 94 -32.04 9.18 -6.50
C ASN A 94 -32.45 8.05 -5.54
N VAL A 95 -32.75 8.42 -4.30
CA VAL A 95 -33.32 7.47 -3.33
C VAL A 95 -34.70 7.00 -3.80
N PHE A 96 -34.89 5.68 -3.87
CA PHE A 96 -36.14 5.07 -4.28
C PHE A 96 -37.16 5.05 -3.15
N ASN A 97 -38.36 5.56 -3.42
CA ASN A 97 -39.43 5.72 -2.43
C ASN A 97 -40.55 4.67 -2.53
N GLY A 98 -40.37 3.62 -3.34
CA GLY A 98 -41.37 2.55 -3.51
C GLY A 98 -42.38 2.78 -4.64
N LYS A 99 -42.36 3.92 -5.34
CA LYS A 99 -43.31 4.18 -6.43
C LYS A 99 -42.99 3.35 -7.68
N ALA A 100 -43.96 2.58 -8.15
CA ALA A 100 -43.83 1.73 -9.34
C ALA A 100 -43.42 2.48 -10.61
N SER A 101 -43.94 3.70 -10.79
CA SER A 101 -43.60 4.57 -11.92
C SER A 101 -42.12 4.98 -11.98
N LEU A 102 -41.38 4.85 -10.86
CA LEU A 102 -39.96 5.20 -10.78
C LEU A 102 -39.03 4.01 -10.95
N VAL A 103 -39.53 2.76 -10.99
CA VAL A 103 -38.70 1.55 -11.02
C VAL A 103 -37.75 1.53 -12.22
N THR A 104 -38.25 1.84 -13.42
CA THR A 104 -37.44 1.84 -14.63
C THR A 104 -36.31 2.86 -14.55
N GLN A 105 -36.63 4.10 -14.14
CA GLN A 105 -35.63 5.17 -14.01
C GLN A 105 -34.59 4.83 -12.94
N PHE A 106 -35.04 4.33 -11.78
CA PHE A 106 -34.16 3.94 -10.68
C PHE A 106 -33.18 2.84 -11.08
N LEU A 107 -33.66 1.77 -11.74
CA LEU A 107 -32.79 0.70 -12.23
C LEU A 107 -31.76 1.21 -13.25
N GLN A 108 -32.15 2.15 -14.12
CA GLN A 108 -31.24 2.76 -15.08
C GLN A 108 -30.16 3.59 -14.38
N ASP A 109 -30.54 4.42 -13.41
CA ASP A 109 -29.62 5.26 -12.64
C ASP A 109 -28.58 4.41 -11.91
N ILE A 110 -29.01 3.33 -11.25
CA ILE A 110 -28.11 2.39 -10.56
C ILE A 110 -27.16 1.70 -11.54
N ARG A 111 -27.66 1.20 -12.69
CA ARG A 111 -26.81 0.56 -13.70
C ARG A 111 -25.76 1.51 -14.24
N ASN A 112 -26.14 2.76 -14.53
CA ASN A 112 -25.21 3.78 -15.00
C ASN A 112 -24.13 4.07 -13.94
N ALA A 113 -24.53 4.22 -12.67
CA ALA A 113 -23.58 4.45 -11.57
C ALA A 113 -22.59 3.29 -11.39
N ILE A 114 -23.07 2.04 -11.44
CA ILE A 114 -22.21 0.84 -11.39
C ILE A 114 -21.26 0.81 -12.60
N GLN A 115 -21.76 1.13 -13.79
CA GLN A 115 -20.95 1.15 -15.02
C GLN A 115 -19.86 2.21 -15.02
N LEU A 116 -19.98 3.26 -14.21
CA LEU A 116 -18.95 4.30 -14.08
C LEU A 116 -18.02 4.03 -12.91
N SER A 117 -18.47 3.26 -11.91
CA SER A 117 -17.68 2.83 -10.76
C SER A 117 -17.08 1.42 -10.92
N ARG A 118 -16.89 0.92 -12.16
CA ARG A 118 -16.51 -0.49 -12.46
C ARG A 118 -15.31 -1.01 -11.67
N ARG A 119 -14.37 -0.14 -11.28
CA ARG A 119 -13.17 -0.53 -10.52
C ARG A 119 -13.45 -0.75 -9.03
N SER A 120 -14.55 -0.23 -8.50
CA SER A 120 -14.90 -0.27 -7.08
C SER A 120 -15.98 -1.31 -6.75
N LEU A 121 -16.84 -1.67 -7.71
CA LEU A 121 -17.94 -2.62 -7.52
C LEU A 121 -17.69 -3.91 -8.33
N VAL A 122 -16.75 -4.71 -7.86
CA VAL A 122 -16.23 -5.88 -8.59
C VAL A 122 -17.21 -7.04 -8.54
N SER A 123 -17.74 -7.37 -7.36
CA SER A 123 -18.65 -8.50 -7.19
C SER A 123 -20.12 -8.10 -7.35
N ASP A 124 -20.97 -9.08 -7.68
CA ASP A 124 -22.42 -8.87 -7.69
C ASP A 124 -22.97 -8.56 -6.29
N HIS A 125 -22.33 -9.09 -5.25
CA HIS A 125 -22.60 -8.72 -3.87
C HIS A 125 -22.39 -7.24 -3.61
N ASP A 126 -21.25 -6.67 -4.04
CA ASP A 126 -20.96 -5.25 -3.88
C ASP A 126 -21.98 -4.37 -4.63
N LYS A 127 -22.45 -4.84 -5.80
CA LYS A 127 -23.49 -4.15 -6.58
C LYS A 127 -24.84 -4.17 -5.86
N CYS A 128 -25.24 -5.30 -5.28
CA CYS A 128 -26.45 -5.42 -4.48
C CYS A 128 -26.38 -4.55 -3.21
N LEU A 129 -25.22 -4.54 -2.54
CA LEU A 129 -24.98 -3.68 -1.38
C LEU A 129 -25.07 -2.19 -1.77
N TYR A 130 -24.39 -1.79 -2.84
CA TYR A 130 -24.46 -0.43 -3.39
C TYR A 130 -25.91 -0.04 -3.73
N PHE A 131 -26.66 -0.92 -4.40
CA PHE A 131 -28.07 -0.71 -4.71
C PHE A 131 -28.89 -0.41 -3.44
N SER A 132 -28.62 -1.14 -2.35
CA SER A 132 -29.38 -1.03 -1.09
C SER A 132 -29.23 0.32 -0.39
N THR A 133 -28.16 1.08 -0.67
CA THR A 133 -27.91 2.40 -0.06
C THR A 133 -28.84 3.47 -0.61
N TYR A 134 -29.41 3.24 -1.80
CA TYR A 134 -30.38 4.12 -2.44
C TYR A 134 -31.83 3.66 -2.23
N LEU A 135 -32.08 2.70 -1.34
CA LEU A 135 -33.44 2.32 -0.94
C LEU A 135 -33.90 3.22 0.20
N GLY A 136 -34.99 3.96 -0.03
CA GLY A 136 -35.63 4.77 0.99
C GLY A 136 -36.24 3.92 2.10
N SER A 137 -36.52 4.57 3.23
CA SER A 137 -37.20 3.96 4.37
C SER A 137 -38.56 3.37 4.02
N GLY A 138 -39.03 2.40 4.80
CA GLY A 138 -40.29 1.71 4.61
C GLY A 138 -40.16 0.50 3.67
N ALA A 139 -41.18 0.28 2.83
CA ALA A 139 -41.28 -0.92 2.01
C ALA A 139 -40.02 -1.29 1.18
N PRO A 140 -39.31 -0.34 0.54
CA PRO A 140 -38.07 -0.67 -0.18
C PRO A 140 -36.98 -1.25 0.73
N LYS A 141 -36.74 -0.62 1.89
CA LYS A 141 -35.73 -1.09 2.84
C LYS A 141 -36.14 -2.39 3.50
N GLU A 142 -37.41 -2.54 3.87
CA GLU A 142 -37.95 -3.78 4.47
C GLU A 142 -37.86 -4.97 3.51
N TRP A 143 -38.15 -4.76 2.22
CA TRP A 143 -37.99 -5.77 1.18
C TRP A 143 -36.54 -6.25 1.08
N TYR A 144 -35.57 -5.33 1.07
CA TYR A 144 -34.15 -5.67 1.05
C TYR A 144 -33.74 -6.45 2.32
N ASN A 145 -34.15 -5.98 3.50
CA ASN A 145 -33.87 -6.67 4.77
C ASN A 145 -34.43 -8.10 4.77
N SER A 146 -35.61 -8.31 4.18
CA SER A 146 -36.20 -9.66 4.04
C SER A 146 -35.34 -10.58 3.16
N ILE A 147 -34.71 -10.05 2.10
CA ILE A 147 -33.77 -10.81 1.28
C ILE A 147 -32.51 -11.16 2.08
N GLU A 148 -31.95 -10.19 2.82
CA GLU A 148 -30.78 -10.45 3.68
C GLU A 148 -31.04 -11.54 4.72
N LEU A 149 -32.27 -11.63 5.23
CA LEU A 149 -32.64 -12.65 6.23
C LEU A 149 -32.95 -14.01 5.59
N ASN A 150 -33.69 -14.02 4.49
CA ASN A 150 -34.34 -15.24 3.99
C ASN A 150 -33.77 -15.77 2.67
N ASN A 151 -33.04 -14.95 1.90
CA ASN A 151 -32.57 -15.32 0.57
C ASN A 151 -31.24 -14.64 0.21
N LYS A 152 -30.20 -14.90 1.03
CA LYS A 152 -28.86 -14.31 0.84
C LYS A 152 -28.22 -14.66 -0.50
N GLU A 153 -28.53 -15.83 -1.06
CA GLU A 153 -28.06 -16.27 -2.39
C GLU A 153 -28.41 -15.26 -3.48
N LEU A 154 -29.58 -14.61 -3.38
CA LEU A 154 -30.03 -13.59 -4.33
C LEU A 154 -29.10 -12.36 -4.35
N LEU A 155 -28.41 -12.06 -3.26
CA LEU A 155 -27.48 -10.93 -3.17
C LEU A 155 -26.18 -11.19 -3.95
N ASN A 156 -25.91 -12.42 -4.35
CA ASN A 156 -24.72 -12.79 -5.13
C ASN A 156 -25.00 -12.85 -6.64
N ASP A 157 -26.21 -12.51 -7.08
CA ASP A 157 -26.62 -12.49 -8.48
C ASP A 157 -27.38 -11.19 -8.77
N PHE A 158 -26.65 -10.18 -9.27
CA PHE A 158 -27.22 -8.85 -9.47
C PHE A 158 -28.34 -8.86 -10.53
N GLY A 159 -28.25 -9.76 -11.52
CA GLY A 159 -29.28 -9.94 -12.53
C GLY A 159 -30.61 -10.34 -11.88
N LYS A 160 -30.62 -11.48 -11.18
CA LYS A 160 -31.83 -11.99 -10.50
C LYS A 160 -32.33 -11.05 -9.41
N PHE A 161 -31.43 -10.37 -8.71
CA PHE A 161 -31.79 -9.36 -7.72
C PHE A 161 -32.62 -8.23 -8.36
N THR A 162 -32.16 -7.67 -9.49
CA THR A 162 -32.90 -6.60 -10.18
C THR A 162 -34.22 -7.07 -10.79
N GLU A 163 -34.33 -8.33 -11.21
CA GLU A 163 -35.59 -8.93 -11.66
C GLU A 163 -36.58 -9.09 -10.51
N SER A 164 -36.12 -9.57 -9.34
CA SER A 164 -36.93 -9.67 -8.13
C SER A 164 -37.44 -8.29 -7.68
N PHE A 165 -36.57 -7.27 -7.71
CA PHE A 165 -36.95 -5.89 -7.43
C PHE A 165 -38.03 -5.40 -8.40
N LYS A 166 -37.83 -5.60 -9.71
CA LYS A 166 -38.80 -5.20 -10.74
C LYS A 166 -40.13 -5.94 -10.57
N LYS A 167 -40.12 -7.21 -10.18
CA LYS A 167 -41.34 -7.98 -9.90
C LYS A 167 -42.09 -7.46 -8.68
N HIS A 168 -41.37 -7.01 -7.65
CA HIS A 168 -41.97 -6.56 -6.39
C HIS A 168 -42.53 -5.13 -6.48
N PHE A 169 -41.78 -4.21 -7.11
CA PHE A 169 -42.15 -2.79 -7.16
C PHE A 169 -42.62 -2.32 -8.54
N GLY A 170 -42.37 -3.08 -9.61
CA GLY A 170 -42.69 -2.65 -10.97
C GLY A 170 -44.19 -2.65 -11.22
N ASP A 171 -44.60 -1.81 -12.17
CA ASP A 171 -45.97 -1.77 -12.63
C ASP A 171 -46.18 -2.86 -13.69
N SER A 172 -47.19 -3.72 -13.48
CA SER A 172 -47.50 -4.83 -14.38
C SER A 172 -47.89 -4.38 -15.79
N ASN A 173 -48.20 -3.09 -15.98
CA ASN A 173 -48.78 -2.57 -17.22
C ASN A 173 -47.94 -1.49 -17.94
N ILE A 174 -46.62 -1.41 -17.67
CA ILE A 174 -45.72 -0.39 -18.24
C ILE A 174 -45.81 -0.24 -19.77
N VAL A 175 -46.00 -1.35 -20.51
CA VAL A 175 -46.07 -1.32 -21.97
C VAL A 175 -47.36 -0.66 -22.45
N ALA A 176 -48.50 -0.97 -21.84
CA ALA A 176 -49.77 -0.36 -22.19
C ALA A 176 -49.80 1.14 -21.86
N THR A 177 -49.24 1.53 -20.72
CA THR A 177 -49.17 2.95 -20.32
C THR A 177 -48.22 3.76 -21.20
N ALA A 178 -47.13 3.16 -21.69
CA ALA A 178 -46.22 3.82 -22.62
C ALA A 178 -46.84 3.97 -24.02
N GLN A 179 -47.58 2.95 -24.48
CA GLN A 179 -48.28 3.00 -25.77
C GLN A 179 -49.40 4.04 -25.78
N ASN A 180 -50.23 4.10 -24.72
CA ASN A 180 -51.31 5.09 -24.63
C ASN A 180 -50.79 6.54 -24.64
N LYS A 181 -49.60 6.79 -24.09
CA LYS A 181 -48.98 8.13 -24.12
C LYS A 181 -48.37 8.52 -25.46
N LEU A 182 -48.06 7.54 -26.31
CA LEU A 182 -47.60 7.78 -27.68
C LEU A 182 -48.79 8.01 -28.63
N ASP A 183 -49.92 7.37 -28.36
CA ASP A 183 -51.15 7.56 -29.15
C ASP A 183 -51.91 8.87 -28.82
N GLU A 184 -51.58 9.52 -27.70
CA GLU A 184 -52.10 10.85 -27.32
C GLU A 184 -51.25 12.04 -27.83
N LEU A 185 -50.20 11.80 -28.62
CA LEU A 185 -49.35 12.80 -29.28
C LEU A 185 -49.73 12.98 -30.76
#